data_AF-A0A1G3C1H3-F1
#
_entry.id   AF-A0A1G3C1H3-F1
#
_cell.length_a   1.000
_cell.length_b   1.000
_cell.length_c   1.000
_cell.angle_alpha   90.00
_cell.angle_beta   90.00
_cell.angle_gamma   90.00
#
_symmetry.space_group_name_H-M   'P 1'
#
loop_
_entity.id
_entity.type
_entity.pdbx_description
1 polymer ?
#
loop_
_entity_poly.entity_id
_entity_poly.type
_entity_poly.pdbx_seq_one_letter_code
_entity_poly.pdbx_strand_id
1 'polypeptide(L)'
;MKFFKLGAIFLIAPIVWMLQSGGLQAQTETELKEMQKKAMSYYDILYPNDTLKDWFTTNVGLEKGAGPWQNIYKPVPLQMYWFPVRHYVKPDGTYYDQLLEKYKPTDCVKCHEEVTPGSVNDWRDSTHANPKKNPRFAEKTQQIEKLLDREIKEVSCSDCHGKDHKELYMPTPAHCGECHPQQTIEFMSEGERGRPNHIEGLAANVIPPWYPEMFRRGYPAAQFGCDLCHATDRCNICHTRHKFSAAEGRRPEACMSCHMGFDHPDAESYGESKMGYIYHLEGEHWDWEKPLAEIVPGKDYRTPTCQFCHFDQGDGKFAHNPVTKGVWRMGTVPPKGVDYKSSLKNYPHGINLPPLNYSLDVYSPENKKRSEQWVAVCSKCHSPRFARLYRENLNDFMFEMWRLQDRAQAIVDDIVANDEFEVPIKERDIFPLGDILADALGPGL
;
A
#
# COMPACT_ATOMS: atom_id res chain seq x y z
N MET A 1 33.29 57.35 49.82
CA MET A 1 32.39 56.22 50.14
C MET A 1 32.19 55.37 48.90
N LYS A 2 32.27 54.05 49.08
CA LYS A 2 32.41 53.03 48.05
C LYS A 2 31.14 52.82 47.20
N PHE A 3 31.40 52.46 45.94
CA PHE A 3 30.57 51.85 44.90
C PHE A 3 29.38 50.99 45.36
N PHE A 4 28.27 51.06 44.61
CA PHE A 4 27.67 49.90 43.91
C PHE A 4 26.70 50.40 42.81
N LYS A 5 27.02 50.09 41.54
CA LYS A 5 26.13 50.21 40.38
C LYS A 5 25.38 48.88 40.22
N LEU A 6 24.05 48.88 40.15
CA LEU A 6 23.29 47.74 39.64
C LEU A 6 23.32 47.81 38.10
N GLY A 7 23.96 46.80 37.50
CA GLY A 7 23.96 46.59 36.06
C GLY A 7 22.68 45.90 35.61
N ALA A 8 22.08 46.43 34.54
CA ALA A 8 21.03 45.79 33.77
C ALA A 8 21.63 44.58 33.03
N ILE A 9 21.07 43.40 33.26
CA ILE A 9 21.38 42.18 32.52
C ILE A 9 20.53 42.20 31.25
N PHE A 10 21.13 42.61 30.13
CA PHE A 10 20.63 42.32 28.78
C PHE A 10 20.95 40.86 28.47
N LEU A 11 19.95 39.99 28.52
CA LEU A 11 20.02 38.64 27.94
C LEU A 11 19.90 38.76 26.41
N ILE A 12 21.04 38.85 25.74
CA ILE A 12 21.15 38.62 24.30
C ILE A 12 21.10 37.10 24.09
N ALA A 13 19.94 36.57 23.74
CA ALA A 13 19.84 35.21 23.20
C ALA A 13 20.23 35.26 21.71
N PRO A 14 21.29 34.56 21.27
CA PRO A 14 21.56 34.46 19.85
C PRO A 14 20.52 33.52 19.22
N ILE A 15 19.71 34.08 18.32
CA ILE A 15 18.86 33.33 17.40
C ILE A 15 19.79 32.55 16.47
N VAL A 16 20.08 31.30 16.83
CA VAL A 16 20.70 30.33 15.93
C VAL A 16 19.57 29.74 15.09
N TRP A 17 19.33 30.36 13.93
CA TRP A 17 18.62 29.72 12.83
C TRP A 17 19.49 28.57 12.31
N MET A 18 19.34 27.38 12.89
CA MET A 18 19.86 26.16 12.30
C MET A 18 18.97 25.81 11.11
N LEU A 19 19.42 26.20 9.92
CA LEU A 19 19.03 25.56 8.66
C LEU A 19 19.54 24.12 8.68
N GLN A 20 18.82 23.22 9.34
CA GLN A 20 18.90 21.80 9.03
C GLN A 20 18.16 21.60 7.71
N SER A 21 18.86 21.89 6.61
CA SER A 21 18.58 21.23 5.35
C SER A 21 18.68 19.73 5.62
N GLY A 22 17.62 18.99 5.34
CA GLY A 22 17.54 17.55 5.50
C GLY A 22 18.46 16.84 4.53
N GLY A 23 19.77 16.96 4.75
CA GLY A 23 20.76 16.11 4.11
C GLY A 23 20.47 14.68 4.54
N LEU A 24 20.07 13.84 3.58
CA LEU A 24 20.19 12.40 3.67
C LEU A 24 21.59 12.10 4.20
N GLN A 25 21.68 11.53 5.40
CA GLN A 25 22.94 10.99 5.88
C GLN A 25 23.35 9.92 4.86
N ALA A 26 24.45 10.16 4.14
CA ALA A 26 24.87 9.27 3.06
C ALA A 26 25.08 7.86 3.63
N GLN A 27 24.27 6.91 3.17
CA GLN A 27 24.38 5.52 3.58
C GLN A 27 25.73 4.98 3.13
N THR A 28 26.40 4.27 4.03
CA THR A 28 27.63 3.56 3.69
C THR A 28 27.35 2.47 2.65
N GLU A 29 28.35 2.08 1.87
CA GLU A 29 28.21 1.00 0.89
C GLU A 29 27.73 -0.31 1.53
N THR A 30 28.21 -0.61 2.74
CA THR A 30 27.78 -1.76 3.52
C THR A 30 26.29 -1.68 3.87
N GLU A 31 25.81 -0.52 4.35
CA GLU A 31 24.39 -0.33 4.66
C GLU A 31 23.52 -0.47 3.41
N LEU A 32 23.95 0.08 2.27
CA LEU A 32 23.24 -0.05 0.99
C LEU A 32 23.14 -1.50 0.52
N LYS A 33 24.22 -2.29 0.65
CA LYS A 33 24.22 -3.72 0.29
C LYS A 33 23.34 -4.55 1.22
N GLU A 34 23.34 -4.28 2.52
CA GLU A 34 22.42 -4.94 3.46
C GLU A 34 20.96 -4.58 3.18
N MET A 35 20.69 -3.32 2.82
CA MET A 35 19.36 -2.91 2.36
C MET A 35 18.95 -3.62 1.08
N GLN A 36 19.83 -3.74 0.10
CA GLN A 36 19.56 -4.48 -1.14
C GLN A 36 19.21 -5.94 -0.85
N LYS A 37 20.02 -6.61 -0.04
CA LYS A 37 19.75 -7.99 0.39
C LYS A 37 18.38 -8.10 1.05
N LYS A 38 18.05 -7.21 1.99
CA LYS A 38 16.75 -7.21 2.67
C LYS A 38 15.58 -6.97 1.69
N ALA A 39 15.74 -6.06 0.74
CA ALA A 39 14.73 -5.75 -0.28
C ALA A 39 14.50 -6.95 -1.22
N MET A 40 15.55 -7.64 -1.64
CA MET A 40 15.46 -8.84 -2.49
C MET A 40 14.82 -10.02 -1.73
N SER A 41 14.96 -10.08 -0.40
CA SER A 41 14.27 -11.04 0.47
C SER A 41 12.81 -10.65 0.79
N TYR A 42 12.16 -9.81 -0.05
CA TYR A 42 10.78 -9.32 0.14
C TYR A 42 9.81 -10.41 0.59
N TYR A 43 9.71 -11.48 -0.20
CA TYR A 43 8.75 -12.56 0.01
C TYR A 43 9.15 -13.51 1.14
N ASP A 44 10.45 -13.67 1.40
CA ASP A 44 10.93 -14.45 2.55
C ASP A 44 10.62 -13.76 3.88
N ILE A 45 10.65 -12.43 3.90
CA ILE A 45 10.29 -11.63 5.08
C ILE A 45 8.77 -11.59 5.27
N LEU A 46 8.02 -11.43 4.18
CA LEU A 46 6.56 -11.40 4.22
C LEU A 46 5.95 -12.77 4.57
N TYR A 47 6.55 -13.86 4.08
CA TYR A 47 6.10 -15.24 4.28
C TYR A 47 7.23 -16.09 4.88
N PRO A 48 7.50 -15.97 6.20
CA PRO A 48 8.72 -16.48 6.82
C PRO A 48 8.77 -17.99 7.10
N ASN A 49 7.68 -18.72 6.88
CA ASN A 49 7.62 -20.17 7.14
C ASN A 49 7.12 -20.94 5.92
N ASP A 50 7.43 -22.24 5.88
CA ASP A 50 7.14 -23.10 4.72
C ASP A 50 5.65 -23.17 4.39
N THR A 51 4.76 -23.13 5.39
CA THR A 51 3.31 -23.10 5.16
C THR A 51 2.89 -21.84 4.41
N LEU A 52 3.36 -20.66 4.85
CA LEU A 52 3.05 -19.40 4.18
C LEU A 52 3.68 -19.31 2.78
N LYS A 53 4.90 -19.85 2.62
CA LYS A 53 5.53 -19.96 1.29
C LYS A 53 4.72 -20.86 0.36
N ASP A 54 4.32 -22.02 0.84
CA ASP A 54 3.45 -22.94 0.09
C ASP A 54 2.11 -22.30 -0.27
N TRP A 55 1.58 -21.40 0.56
CA TRP A 55 0.30 -20.73 0.30
C TRP A 55 0.40 -19.58 -0.70
N PHE A 56 1.50 -18.83 -0.71
CA PHE A 56 1.57 -17.54 -1.39
C PHE A 56 2.73 -17.37 -2.36
N THR A 57 3.81 -18.16 -2.29
CA THR A 57 5.02 -17.90 -3.10
C THR A 57 5.52 -19.10 -3.88
N THR A 58 5.18 -20.34 -3.49
CA THR A 58 5.41 -21.51 -4.35
C THR A 58 4.60 -21.33 -5.63
N ASN A 59 5.24 -21.30 -6.80
CA ASN A 59 4.51 -21.13 -8.05
C ASN A 59 3.73 -22.42 -8.38
N VAL A 60 2.42 -22.28 -8.58
CA VAL A 60 1.49 -23.39 -8.88
C VAL A 60 0.77 -23.21 -10.22
N GLY A 61 1.19 -22.22 -11.01
CA GLY A 61 0.47 -21.79 -12.21
C GLY A 61 -1.00 -21.54 -11.94
N LEU A 62 -1.87 -22.17 -12.72
CA LEU A 62 -3.33 -22.11 -12.54
C LEU A 62 -3.93 -23.39 -11.92
N GLU A 63 -3.10 -24.30 -11.41
CA GLU A 63 -3.57 -25.59 -10.92
C GLU A 63 -4.23 -25.51 -9.54
N LYS A 64 -3.76 -24.56 -8.71
CA LYS A 64 -4.22 -24.30 -7.34
C LYS A 64 -4.37 -22.80 -7.12
N GLY A 65 -5.24 -22.41 -6.20
CA GLY A 65 -5.38 -21.05 -5.70
C GLY A 65 -4.20 -20.62 -4.80
N ALA A 66 -4.43 -19.61 -3.96
CA ALA A 66 -3.52 -19.11 -2.94
C ALA A 66 -4.17 -19.13 -1.54
N GLY A 67 -3.34 -19.00 -0.49
CA GLY A 67 -3.80 -18.98 0.91
C GLY A 67 -4.19 -20.35 1.47
N PRO A 68 -4.81 -20.40 2.66
CA PRO A 68 -5.19 -21.65 3.34
C PRO A 68 -6.14 -22.53 2.52
N TRP A 69 -6.91 -21.91 1.61
CA TRP A 69 -7.91 -22.57 0.77
C TRP A 69 -7.39 -22.96 -0.61
N GLN A 70 -6.08 -22.87 -0.88
CA GLN A 70 -5.48 -23.05 -2.21
C GLN A 70 -5.90 -24.34 -2.96
N ASN A 71 -6.26 -25.40 -2.24
CA ASN A 71 -6.61 -26.69 -2.85
C ASN A 71 -8.09 -26.83 -3.25
N ILE A 72 -8.96 -25.87 -2.88
CA ILE A 72 -10.42 -25.96 -3.12
C ILE A 72 -10.94 -24.98 -4.17
N TYR A 73 -10.06 -24.19 -4.76
CA TYR A 73 -10.38 -23.30 -5.88
C TYR A 73 -9.18 -23.16 -6.83
N LYS A 74 -9.44 -22.63 -8.02
CA LYS A 74 -8.41 -22.29 -9.01
C LYS A 74 -8.45 -20.79 -9.34
N PRO A 75 -7.29 -20.17 -9.61
CA PRO A 75 -7.22 -18.76 -9.97
C PRO A 75 -7.81 -18.52 -11.37
N VAL A 76 -8.33 -17.32 -11.60
CA VAL A 76 -8.61 -16.86 -12.97
C VAL A 76 -7.28 -16.55 -13.70
N PRO A 77 -7.20 -16.67 -15.04
CA PRO A 77 -5.93 -16.52 -15.76
C PRO A 77 -5.19 -15.20 -15.50
N LEU A 78 -5.90 -14.10 -15.26
CA LEU A 78 -5.26 -12.81 -15.02
C LEU A 78 -4.50 -12.71 -13.69
N GLN A 79 -4.70 -13.66 -12.76
CA GLN A 79 -3.86 -13.76 -11.56
C GLN A 79 -2.38 -14.03 -11.89
N MET A 80 -2.05 -14.55 -13.09
CA MET A 80 -0.67 -14.63 -13.57
C MET A 80 0.04 -13.27 -13.53
N TYR A 81 -0.67 -12.17 -13.79
CA TYR A 81 -0.10 -10.84 -13.87
C TYR A 81 -0.31 -10.03 -12.59
N TRP A 82 -1.36 -10.34 -11.84
CA TRP A 82 -1.67 -9.72 -10.55
C TRP A 82 -0.81 -10.24 -9.42
N PHE A 83 -0.56 -11.55 -9.40
CA PHE A 83 0.20 -12.25 -8.35
C PHE A 83 1.24 -13.18 -8.99
N PRO A 84 2.23 -12.62 -9.72
CA PRO A 84 3.07 -13.40 -10.61
C PRO A 84 3.96 -14.42 -9.92
N VAL A 85 4.41 -14.15 -8.68
CA VAL A 85 5.20 -15.14 -7.92
C VAL A 85 4.44 -16.45 -7.74
N ARG A 86 3.15 -16.35 -7.45
CA ARG A 86 2.29 -17.49 -7.18
C ARG A 86 1.78 -18.17 -8.44
N HIS A 87 1.41 -17.39 -9.45
CA HIS A 87 0.56 -17.88 -10.54
C HIS A 87 1.14 -17.72 -11.93
N TYR A 88 2.22 -16.96 -12.14
CA TYR A 88 2.71 -16.69 -13.49
C TYR A 88 3.16 -17.98 -14.18
N VAL A 89 2.55 -18.27 -15.31
CA VAL A 89 3.02 -19.27 -16.27
C VAL A 89 3.44 -18.50 -17.50
N LYS A 90 4.60 -18.87 -18.05
CA LYS A 90 5.10 -18.22 -19.27
C LYS A 90 4.15 -18.42 -20.44
N PRO A 91 4.06 -17.45 -21.36
CA PRO A 91 3.32 -17.64 -22.59
C PRO A 91 3.92 -18.82 -23.39
N ASP A 92 3.05 -19.69 -23.88
CA ASP A 92 3.40 -20.76 -24.81
C ASP A 92 2.60 -20.60 -26.12
N GLY A 93 3.06 -21.28 -27.17
CA GLY A 93 2.33 -21.39 -28.43
C GLY A 93 3.05 -20.84 -29.65
N THR A 94 2.52 -21.22 -30.81
CA THR A 94 3.13 -21.04 -32.13
C THR A 94 3.31 -19.59 -32.55
N TYR A 95 2.55 -18.66 -31.98
CA TYR A 95 2.68 -17.23 -32.24
C TYR A 95 4.05 -16.70 -31.79
N TYR A 96 4.54 -17.14 -30.62
CA TYR A 96 5.85 -16.72 -30.13
C TYR A 96 6.99 -17.34 -30.93
N ASP A 97 6.84 -18.60 -31.35
CA ASP A 97 7.82 -19.27 -32.22
C ASP A 97 7.97 -18.52 -33.56
N GLN A 98 6.87 -18.08 -34.17
CA GLN A 98 6.89 -17.29 -35.41
C GLN A 98 7.61 -15.95 -35.24
N LEU A 99 7.43 -15.26 -34.10
CA LEU A 99 8.16 -14.02 -33.84
C LEU A 99 9.67 -14.25 -33.72
N LEU A 100 10.08 -15.38 -33.15
CA LEU A 100 11.49 -15.76 -33.00
C LEU A 100 12.14 -16.23 -34.31
N GLU A 101 11.38 -16.49 -35.36
CA GLU A 101 11.92 -16.67 -36.73
C GLU A 101 12.38 -15.33 -37.34
N LYS A 102 11.69 -14.22 -37.00
CA LYS A 102 11.97 -12.87 -37.52
C LYS A 102 12.92 -12.06 -36.62
N TYR A 103 12.90 -12.31 -35.31
CA TYR A 103 13.62 -11.54 -34.29
C TYR A 103 14.50 -12.42 -33.42
N LYS A 104 15.66 -11.88 -32.98
CA LYS A 104 16.44 -12.57 -31.94
C LYS A 104 15.70 -12.46 -30.60
N PRO A 105 15.89 -13.43 -29.67
CA PRO A 105 15.34 -13.32 -28.31
C PRO A 105 15.71 -12.02 -27.57
N THR A 106 16.84 -11.41 -27.94
CA THR A 106 17.33 -10.14 -27.37
C THR A 106 16.84 -8.89 -28.11
N ASP A 107 16.12 -9.02 -29.23
CA ASP A 107 15.64 -7.89 -30.04
C ASP A 107 14.34 -7.29 -29.46
N CYS A 108 14.29 -7.11 -28.13
CA CYS A 108 13.07 -6.77 -27.39
C CYS A 108 12.38 -5.52 -27.97
N VAL A 109 13.11 -4.39 -28.03
CA VAL A 109 12.56 -3.11 -28.50
C VAL A 109 12.10 -3.22 -29.95
N LYS A 110 12.93 -3.80 -30.84
CA LYS A 110 12.64 -3.90 -32.27
C LYS A 110 11.36 -4.68 -32.55
N CYS A 111 11.13 -5.80 -31.87
CA CYS A 111 9.90 -6.57 -32.01
C CYS A 111 8.71 -5.85 -31.35
N HIS A 112 8.89 -5.37 -30.11
CA HIS A 112 7.81 -4.74 -29.35
C HIS A 112 7.39 -3.36 -29.86
N GLU A 113 8.19 -2.70 -30.71
CA GLU A 113 7.73 -1.54 -31.49
C GLU A 113 6.58 -1.89 -32.43
N GLU A 114 6.58 -3.10 -32.99
CA GLU A 114 5.51 -3.58 -33.87
C GLU A 114 4.38 -4.21 -33.05
N VAL A 115 4.72 -5.04 -32.05
CA VAL A 115 3.73 -5.88 -31.34
C VAL A 115 3.04 -5.16 -30.18
N THR A 116 3.76 -4.32 -29.44
CA THR A 116 3.23 -3.56 -28.30
C THR A 116 3.78 -2.12 -28.27
N PRO A 117 3.50 -1.30 -29.31
CA PRO A 117 4.11 0.03 -29.48
C PRO A 117 3.92 0.94 -28.27
N GLY A 118 2.78 0.85 -27.57
CA GLY A 118 2.51 1.64 -26.37
C GLY A 118 3.55 1.39 -25.25
N SER A 119 3.89 0.12 -24.98
CA SER A 119 4.90 -0.22 -23.97
C SER A 119 6.28 0.33 -24.30
N VAL A 120 6.67 0.30 -25.58
CA VAL A 120 7.95 0.84 -26.02
C VAL A 120 7.96 2.36 -25.94
N ASN A 121 6.88 3.03 -26.34
CA ASN A 121 6.78 4.49 -26.26
C ASN A 121 6.80 4.97 -24.80
N ASP A 122 6.07 4.31 -23.91
CA ASP A 122 6.11 4.60 -22.48
C ASP A 122 7.52 4.41 -21.90
N TRP A 123 8.20 3.31 -22.24
CA TRP A 123 9.58 3.07 -21.80
C TRP A 123 10.52 4.15 -22.32
N ARG A 124 10.44 4.53 -23.60
CA ARG A 124 11.26 5.62 -24.20
C ARG A 124 11.08 6.95 -23.47
N ASP A 125 9.85 7.25 -23.07
CA ASP A 125 9.51 8.46 -22.32
C ASP A 125 9.89 8.39 -20.83
N SER A 126 10.23 7.20 -20.34
CA SER A 126 10.54 6.96 -18.92
C SER A 126 11.95 7.44 -18.55
N THR A 127 12.18 7.61 -17.25
CA THR A 127 13.56 7.75 -16.73
C THR A 127 14.37 6.46 -16.86
N HIS A 128 13.75 5.29 -17.00
CA HIS A 128 14.48 4.05 -17.22
C HIS A 128 15.20 4.00 -18.57
N ALA A 129 14.62 4.55 -19.64
CA ALA A 129 15.30 4.67 -20.94
C ALA A 129 16.37 5.78 -20.95
N ASN A 130 16.21 6.83 -20.14
CA ASN A 130 17.19 7.91 -20.01
C ASN A 130 17.45 8.26 -18.53
N PRO A 131 18.22 7.44 -17.80
CA PRO A 131 18.40 7.53 -16.36
C PRO A 131 19.22 8.76 -15.93
N LYS A 132 19.95 9.38 -16.86
CA LYS A 132 20.76 10.58 -16.61
C LYS A 132 20.20 11.83 -17.28
N LYS A 133 18.89 11.86 -17.60
CA LYS A 133 18.23 12.94 -18.34
C LYS A 133 18.31 14.32 -17.70
N ASN A 134 18.57 14.40 -16.40
CA ASN A 134 18.85 15.64 -15.68
C ASN A 134 19.78 15.38 -14.47
N PRO A 135 20.34 16.43 -13.83
CA PRO A 135 21.30 16.26 -12.73
C PRO A 135 20.77 15.45 -11.55
N ARG A 136 19.48 15.60 -11.21
CA ARG A 136 18.86 14.86 -10.10
C ARG A 136 18.80 13.36 -10.38
N PHE A 137 18.32 12.98 -11.56
CA PHE A 137 18.27 11.57 -11.92
C PHE A 137 19.67 11.00 -12.10
N ALA A 138 20.61 11.77 -12.66
CA ALA A 138 22.01 11.36 -12.74
C ALA A 138 22.63 11.06 -11.37
N GLU A 139 22.36 11.89 -10.36
CA GLU A 139 22.81 11.64 -8.98
C GLU A 139 22.21 10.35 -8.39
N LYS A 140 20.89 10.16 -8.54
CA LYS A 140 20.22 8.92 -8.10
C LYS A 140 20.75 7.69 -8.83
N THR A 141 20.94 7.77 -10.14
CA THR A 141 21.51 6.70 -10.95
C THR A 141 22.91 6.37 -10.50
N GLN A 142 23.75 7.36 -10.18
CA GLN A 142 25.10 7.12 -9.68
C GLN A 142 25.11 6.34 -8.35
N GLN A 143 24.13 6.56 -7.47
CA GLN A 143 23.98 5.77 -6.24
C GLN A 143 23.63 4.31 -6.56
N ILE A 144 22.76 4.06 -7.54
CA ILE A 144 22.39 2.72 -7.99
C ILE A 144 23.58 2.05 -8.71
N GLU A 145 24.31 2.77 -9.55
CA GLU A 145 25.52 2.27 -10.24
C GLU A 145 26.58 1.78 -9.24
N LYS A 146 26.77 2.53 -8.13
CA LYS A 146 27.66 2.11 -7.02
C LYS A 146 27.17 0.85 -6.33
N LEU A 147 25.85 0.73 -6.11
CA LEU A 147 25.26 -0.46 -5.51
C LEU A 147 25.44 -1.71 -6.39
N LEU A 148 25.22 -1.57 -7.69
CA LEU A 148 25.27 -2.66 -8.66
C LEU A 148 26.68 -2.96 -9.21
N ASP A 149 27.65 -2.11 -8.92
CA ASP A 149 29.01 -2.15 -9.51
C ASP A 149 28.96 -2.20 -11.06
N ARG A 150 28.05 -1.42 -11.67
CA ARG A 150 27.92 -1.31 -13.13
C ARG A 150 27.49 0.09 -13.57
N GLU A 151 27.91 0.49 -14.76
CA GLU A 151 27.35 1.68 -15.44
C GLU A 151 25.93 1.37 -15.95
N ILE A 152 25.00 2.31 -15.74
CA ILE A 152 23.62 2.25 -16.21
C ILE A 152 23.44 3.35 -17.26
N LYS A 153 23.42 2.93 -18.53
CA LYS A 153 23.07 3.81 -19.67
C LYS A 153 21.57 3.87 -19.87
N GLU A 154 20.90 2.75 -19.64
CA GLU A 154 19.46 2.57 -19.63
C GLU A 154 19.13 1.37 -18.72
N VAL A 155 17.88 1.27 -18.28
CA VAL A 155 17.28 0.07 -17.74
C VAL A 155 16.37 -0.47 -18.85
N SER A 156 16.83 -1.53 -19.53
CA SER A 156 16.19 -2.13 -20.69
C SER A 156 15.03 -3.04 -20.29
N CYS A 157 14.23 -3.49 -21.27
CA CYS A 157 13.19 -4.51 -21.05
C CYS A 157 13.79 -5.76 -20.37
N SER A 158 15.01 -6.14 -20.77
CA SER A 158 15.66 -7.36 -20.30
C SER A 158 16.19 -7.29 -18.87
N ASP A 159 16.47 -6.07 -18.38
CA ASP A 159 16.85 -5.84 -16.98
C ASP A 159 15.66 -6.12 -16.03
N CYS A 160 14.42 -6.05 -16.52
CA CYS A 160 13.21 -6.26 -15.71
C CYS A 160 12.46 -7.56 -16.01
N HIS A 161 12.50 -8.05 -17.25
CA HIS A 161 11.69 -9.20 -17.69
C HIS A 161 12.51 -10.45 -18.03
N GLY A 162 13.84 -10.34 -18.03
CA GLY A 162 14.74 -11.40 -18.49
C GLY A 162 15.20 -11.24 -19.94
N LYS A 163 16.27 -11.96 -20.29
CA LYS A 163 16.96 -11.86 -21.59
C LYS A 163 16.51 -12.92 -22.59
N ASP A 164 15.89 -13.99 -22.12
CA ASP A 164 15.42 -15.11 -22.93
C ASP A 164 13.89 -15.12 -22.91
N HIS A 165 13.28 -15.05 -24.10
CA HIS A 165 11.83 -15.10 -24.24
C HIS A 165 11.23 -16.41 -23.69
N LYS A 166 12.02 -17.48 -23.59
CA LYS A 166 11.61 -18.76 -23.01
C LYS A 166 11.58 -18.75 -21.48
N GLU A 167 12.25 -17.80 -20.84
CA GLU A 167 12.40 -17.70 -19.39
C GLU A 167 12.00 -16.30 -18.88
N LEU A 168 11.01 -15.67 -19.55
CA LEU A 168 10.47 -14.39 -19.12
C LEU A 168 9.77 -14.52 -17.77
N TYR A 169 9.80 -13.42 -17.02
CA TYR A 169 9.07 -13.28 -15.78
C TYR A 169 8.42 -11.89 -15.67
N MET A 170 7.48 -11.78 -14.74
CA MET A 170 6.90 -10.49 -14.36
C MET A 170 7.67 -9.92 -13.17
N PRO A 171 8.19 -8.68 -13.26
CA PRO A 171 8.93 -8.07 -12.17
C PRO A 171 8.06 -7.89 -10.92
N THR A 172 8.67 -8.15 -9.77
CA THR A 172 8.05 -8.08 -8.44
C THR A 172 8.78 -7.05 -7.59
N PRO A 173 8.28 -6.68 -6.39
CA PRO A 173 9.00 -5.79 -5.48
C PRO A 173 10.43 -6.27 -5.16
N ALA A 174 10.65 -7.58 -5.09
CA ALA A 174 11.98 -8.15 -4.90
C ALA A 174 12.95 -7.78 -6.04
N HIS A 175 12.50 -7.86 -7.30
CA HIS A 175 13.30 -7.46 -8.47
C HIS A 175 13.53 -5.95 -8.50
N CYS A 176 12.50 -5.14 -8.19
CA CYS A 176 12.64 -3.69 -8.08
C CYS A 176 13.65 -3.30 -6.97
N GLY A 177 13.67 -4.08 -5.89
CA GLY A 177 14.56 -3.92 -4.73
C GLY A 177 16.04 -4.10 -5.03
N GLU A 178 16.41 -4.72 -6.15
CA GLU A 178 17.80 -4.80 -6.61
C GLU A 178 18.38 -3.40 -6.87
N CYS A 179 17.58 -2.50 -7.44
CA CYS A 179 17.98 -1.11 -7.74
C CYS A 179 17.42 -0.10 -6.73
N HIS A 180 16.25 -0.38 -6.16
CA HIS A 180 15.49 0.54 -5.29
C HIS A 180 15.28 -0.05 -3.89
N PRO A 181 16.36 -0.38 -3.16
CA PRO A 181 16.23 -1.10 -1.90
C PRO A 181 15.60 -0.25 -0.79
N GLN A 182 15.87 1.07 -0.80
CA GLN A 182 15.26 1.99 0.16
C GLN A 182 13.74 1.99 0.02
N GLN A 183 13.21 2.25 -1.18
CA GLN A 183 11.78 2.31 -1.42
C GLN A 183 11.09 0.98 -1.13
N THR A 184 11.75 -0.13 -1.47
CA THR A 184 11.22 -1.48 -1.22
C THR A 184 11.15 -1.79 0.27
N ILE A 185 12.17 -1.46 1.06
CA ILE A 185 12.14 -1.66 2.52
C ILE A 185 11.11 -0.75 3.20
N GLU A 186 11.01 0.51 2.76
CA GLU A 186 9.98 1.43 3.23
C GLU A 186 8.59 0.84 2.96
N PHE A 187 8.35 0.29 1.77
CA PHE A 187 7.10 -0.41 1.42
C PHE A 187 6.87 -1.67 2.27
N MET A 188 7.89 -2.49 2.49
CA MET A 188 7.80 -3.66 3.37
C MET A 188 7.48 -3.32 4.83
N SER A 189 7.86 -2.13 5.29
CA SER A 189 7.59 -1.69 6.67
C SER A 189 6.10 -1.51 6.95
N GLU A 190 5.23 -1.54 5.93
CA GLU A 190 3.77 -1.55 6.14
C GLU A 190 3.31 -2.74 7.01
N GLY A 191 4.03 -3.86 6.95
CA GLY A 191 3.74 -5.07 7.74
C GLY A 191 3.84 -4.85 9.26
N GLU A 192 4.60 -3.85 9.72
CA GLU A 192 4.72 -3.52 11.14
C GLU A 192 3.38 -3.07 11.76
N ARG A 193 2.45 -2.58 10.93
CA ARG A 193 1.10 -2.17 11.36
C ARG A 193 0.04 -3.26 11.10
N GLY A 194 0.42 -4.36 10.45
CA GLY A 194 -0.48 -5.38 9.93
C GLY A 194 -1.54 -4.80 8.98
N ARG A 195 -2.45 -5.66 8.51
CA ARG A 195 -3.56 -5.26 7.63
C ARG A 195 -4.49 -4.20 8.26
N PRO A 196 -5.15 -3.35 7.44
CA PRO A 196 -5.01 -3.22 5.98
C PRO A 196 -3.70 -2.52 5.57
N ASN A 197 -3.04 -3.06 4.54
CA ASN A 197 -1.84 -2.54 3.90
C ASN A 197 -1.72 -3.11 2.47
N HIS A 198 -0.76 -2.63 1.68
CA HIS A 198 -0.56 -3.04 0.29
C HIS A 198 0.18 -4.37 0.16
N ILE A 199 1.16 -4.63 1.05
CA ILE A 199 2.03 -5.80 0.92
C ILE A 199 1.28 -7.13 1.19
N GLU A 200 0.21 -7.09 1.98
CA GLU A 200 -0.66 -8.24 2.27
C GLU A 200 -1.94 -8.25 1.42
N GLY A 201 -1.96 -7.57 0.26
CA GLY A 201 -3.12 -7.45 -0.63
C GLY A 201 -3.72 -8.81 -1.04
N LEU A 202 -2.89 -9.72 -1.57
CA LEU A 202 -3.31 -11.08 -1.93
C LEU A 202 -3.91 -11.82 -0.73
N ALA A 203 -3.21 -11.80 0.41
CA ALA A 203 -3.65 -12.47 1.63
C ALA A 203 -5.01 -11.92 2.11
N ALA A 204 -5.21 -10.60 2.08
CA ALA A 204 -6.49 -9.99 2.42
C ALA A 204 -7.63 -10.39 1.47
N ASN A 205 -7.33 -10.61 0.19
CA ASN A 205 -8.31 -11.00 -0.83
C ASN A 205 -8.76 -12.47 -0.69
N VAL A 206 -7.81 -13.41 -0.52
CA VAL A 206 -8.11 -14.85 -0.66
C VAL A 206 -8.24 -15.62 0.66
N ILE A 207 -7.80 -15.07 1.79
CA ILE A 207 -8.01 -15.69 3.11
C ILE A 207 -9.49 -15.71 3.53
N PRO A 208 -10.32 -14.70 3.26
CA PRO A 208 -11.72 -14.77 3.64
C PRO A 208 -12.45 -15.95 2.97
N PRO A 209 -13.22 -16.75 3.72
CA PRO A 209 -13.75 -18.03 3.21
C PRO A 209 -14.81 -17.86 2.13
N TRP A 210 -15.44 -16.68 2.02
CA TRP A 210 -16.36 -16.40 0.93
C TRP A 210 -15.66 -16.34 -0.44
N TYR A 211 -14.35 -16.06 -0.48
CA TYR A 211 -13.62 -16.00 -1.75
C TYR A 211 -13.61 -17.34 -2.50
N PRO A 212 -13.11 -18.44 -1.90
CA PRO A 212 -13.19 -19.77 -2.52
C PRO A 212 -14.62 -20.33 -2.57
N GLU A 213 -15.53 -19.92 -1.67
CA GLU A 213 -16.94 -20.35 -1.74
C GLU A 213 -17.62 -19.87 -3.02
N MET A 214 -17.32 -18.64 -3.47
CA MET A 214 -17.79 -18.14 -4.77
C MET A 214 -17.31 -18.99 -5.94
N PHE A 215 -16.09 -19.53 -5.87
CA PHE A 215 -15.60 -20.52 -6.84
C PHE A 215 -16.41 -21.81 -6.78
N ARG A 216 -16.64 -22.38 -5.59
CA ARG A 216 -17.45 -23.61 -5.40
C ARG A 216 -18.86 -23.47 -5.95
N ARG A 217 -19.43 -22.27 -5.86
CA ARG A 217 -20.75 -21.90 -6.39
C ARG A 217 -20.78 -21.67 -7.91
N GLY A 218 -19.64 -21.75 -8.60
CA GLY A 218 -19.54 -21.58 -10.05
C GLY A 218 -19.36 -20.12 -10.51
N TYR A 219 -18.95 -19.23 -9.61
CA TYR A 219 -18.74 -17.79 -9.90
C TYR A 219 -17.28 -17.33 -9.74
N PRO A 220 -16.28 -18.05 -10.30
CA PRO A 220 -14.86 -17.71 -10.11
C PRO A 220 -14.51 -16.32 -10.63
N ALA A 221 -15.15 -15.88 -11.73
CA ALA A 221 -14.88 -14.59 -12.36
C ALA A 221 -15.62 -13.41 -11.71
N ALA A 222 -16.60 -13.65 -10.83
CA ALA A 222 -17.35 -12.57 -10.18
C ALA A 222 -16.46 -11.70 -9.27
N GLN A 223 -15.30 -12.22 -8.89
CA GLN A 223 -14.34 -11.59 -7.99
C GLN A 223 -13.16 -10.95 -8.73
N PHE A 224 -13.26 -10.85 -10.06
CA PHE A 224 -12.25 -10.23 -10.92
C PHE A 224 -11.81 -8.84 -10.43
N GLY A 225 -12.77 -8.01 -10.02
CA GLY A 225 -12.49 -6.67 -9.49
C GLY A 225 -11.72 -6.72 -8.16
N CYS A 226 -12.03 -7.69 -7.30
CA CYS A 226 -11.31 -7.91 -6.04
C CYS A 226 -9.84 -8.25 -6.30
N ASP A 227 -9.60 -9.20 -7.22
CA ASP A 227 -8.24 -9.59 -7.61
C ASP A 227 -7.44 -8.43 -8.17
N LEU A 228 -8.05 -7.60 -9.04
CA LEU A 228 -7.40 -6.43 -9.61
C LEU A 228 -7.05 -5.38 -8.55
N CYS A 229 -8.00 -5.03 -7.67
CA CYS A 229 -7.80 -4.01 -6.65
C CYS A 229 -6.78 -4.44 -5.58
N HIS A 230 -6.74 -5.72 -5.24
CA HIS A 230 -5.83 -6.28 -4.22
C HIS A 230 -4.48 -6.77 -4.77
N ALA A 231 -4.22 -6.59 -6.07
CA ALA A 231 -2.95 -6.88 -6.71
C ALA A 231 -1.88 -5.81 -6.42
N THR A 232 -1.70 -5.53 -5.14
CA THR A 232 -0.97 -4.37 -4.59
C THR A 232 0.47 -4.70 -4.17
N ASP A 233 0.89 -5.96 -4.16
CA ASP A 233 2.27 -6.38 -3.94
C ASP A 233 3.12 -6.23 -5.22
N ARG A 234 2.87 -5.16 -6.00
CA ARG A 234 3.58 -4.79 -7.24
C ARG A 234 3.90 -3.31 -7.21
N CYS A 235 5.10 -2.94 -7.68
CA CYS A 235 5.53 -1.54 -7.61
C CYS A 235 4.90 -0.64 -8.70
N ASN A 236 4.11 -1.17 -9.64
CA ASN A 236 3.53 -0.38 -10.74
C ASN A 236 2.08 0.06 -10.49
N ILE A 237 1.62 0.04 -9.24
CA ILE A 237 0.23 0.38 -8.88
C ILE A 237 -0.04 1.89 -8.80
N CYS A 238 0.96 2.70 -8.45
CA CYS A 238 0.82 4.16 -8.36
C CYS A 238 1.56 4.90 -9.48
N HIS A 239 2.76 4.44 -9.83
CA HIS A 239 3.54 4.95 -10.96
C HIS A 239 3.57 3.88 -12.05
N THR A 240 2.60 3.98 -12.96
CA THR A 240 2.20 2.86 -13.81
C THR A 240 3.26 2.47 -14.83
N ARG A 241 3.20 1.20 -15.25
CA ARG A 241 4.02 0.69 -16.35
C ARG A 241 3.56 1.32 -17.69
N HIS A 242 4.43 1.56 -18.67
CA HIS A 242 5.89 1.38 -18.63
C HIS A 242 6.65 2.69 -18.42
N LYS A 243 5.94 3.77 -18.04
CA LYS A 243 6.52 5.10 -17.84
C LYS A 243 7.19 5.26 -16.48
N PHE A 244 6.66 4.60 -15.45
CA PHE A 244 7.16 4.61 -14.07
C PHE A 244 7.44 6.04 -13.55
N SER A 245 6.50 6.95 -13.84
CA SER A 245 6.65 8.37 -13.52
C SER A 245 6.43 8.62 -12.03
N ALA A 246 7.47 9.09 -11.34
CA ALA A 246 7.33 9.52 -9.95
C ALA A 246 6.39 10.73 -9.81
N ALA A 247 6.28 11.57 -10.85
CA ALA A 247 5.33 12.67 -10.91
C ALA A 247 3.88 12.16 -10.96
N GLU A 248 3.61 11.14 -11.76
CA GLU A 248 2.30 10.45 -11.81
C GLU A 248 1.94 9.86 -10.44
N GLY A 249 2.86 9.11 -9.83
CA GLY A 249 2.64 8.50 -8.52
C GLY A 249 2.42 9.48 -7.36
N ARG A 250 2.67 10.78 -7.55
CA ARG A 250 2.41 11.84 -6.55
C ARG A 250 1.05 12.52 -6.73
N ARG A 251 0.34 12.29 -7.83
CA ARG A 251 -0.98 12.87 -8.06
C ARG A 251 -2.07 12.03 -7.40
N PRO A 252 -3.10 12.63 -6.77
CA PRO A 252 -4.20 11.91 -6.14
C PRO A 252 -4.82 10.80 -7.00
N GLU A 253 -4.92 11.00 -8.32
CA GLU A 253 -5.52 10.05 -9.26
C GLU A 253 -4.83 8.68 -9.26
N ALA A 254 -3.54 8.61 -8.91
CA ALA A 254 -2.82 7.36 -8.78
C ALA A 254 -3.42 6.43 -7.70
N CYS A 255 -4.12 6.99 -6.71
CA CYS A 255 -4.78 6.23 -5.65
C CYS A 255 -6.24 5.89 -5.98
N MET A 256 -6.91 6.75 -6.76
CA MET A 256 -8.36 6.79 -6.87
C MET A 256 -8.99 5.59 -7.59
N SER A 257 -8.21 4.82 -8.36
CA SER A 257 -8.73 3.62 -9.05
C SER A 257 -9.04 2.46 -8.09
N CYS A 258 -8.40 2.43 -6.91
CA CYS A 258 -8.68 1.44 -5.87
C CYS A 258 -9.41 2.07 -4.67
N HIS A 259 -9.00 3.27 -4.27
CA HIS A 259 -9.52 3.99 -3.11
C HIS A 259 -10.77 4.80 -3.47
N MET A 260 -11.85 4.11 -3.83
CA MET A 260 -13.13 4.69 -4.25
C MET A 260 -14.27 3.71 -3.93
N GLY A 261 -15.52 4.12 -4.15
CA GLY A 261 -16.67 3.23 -4.03
C GLY A 261 -17.29 3.21 -2.63
N PHE A 262 -18.13 2.21 -2.38
CA PHE A 262 -19.10 2.28 -1.28
C PHE A 262 -18.49 2.01 0.12
N ASP A 263 -17.48 1.16 0.21
CA ASP A 263 -16.87 0.72 1.47
C ASP A 263 -15.67 1.58 1.90
N HIS A 264 -15.03 2.25 0.94
CA HIS A 264 -13.94 3.21 1.17
C HIS A 264 -13.98 4.36 0.12
N PRO A 265 -14.93 5.32 0.25
CA PRO A 265 -15.10 6.44 -0.67
C PRO A 265 -14.01 7.53 -0.50
N ASP A 266 -12.74 7.14 -0.51
CA ASP A 266 -11.60 8.02 -0.26
C ASP A 266 -11.42 9.04 -1.41
N ALA A 267 -11.53 8.59 -2.66
CA ALA A 267 -11.46 9.44 -3.85
C ALA A 267 -12.56 10.48 -3.87
N GLU A 268 -13.80 10.06 -3.59
CA GLU A 268 -14.98 10.91 -3.57
C GLU A 268 -14.91 11.90 -2.41
N SER A 269 -14.58 11.43 -1.21
CA SER A 269 -14.49 12.30 -0.02
C SER A 269 -13.35 13.31 -0.11
N TYR A 270 -12.18 12.92 -0.65
CA TYR A 270 -11.08 13.86 -0.92
C TYR A 270 -11.44 14.83 -2.06
N GLY A 271 -11.87 14.29 -3.20
CA GLY A 271 -12.16 15.04 -4.42
C GLY A 271 -13.20 16.14 -4.20
N GLU A 272 -14.27 15.81 -3.47
CA GLU A 272 -15.36 16.75 -3.17
C GLU A 272 -15.07 17.67 -1.96
N SER A 273 -13.98 17.43 -1.23
CA SER A 273 -13.54 18.33 -0.17
C SER A 273 -12.98 19.64 -0.73
N LYS A 274 -12.82 20.66 0.12
CA LYS A 274 -12.10 21.88 -0.27
C LYS A 274 -10.63 21.61 -0.64
N MET A 275 -10.02 20.55 -0.10
CA MET A 275 -8.65 20.17 -0.47
C MET A 275 -8.60 19.67 -1.92
N GLY A 276 -9.52 18.78 -2.29
CA GLY A 276 -9.65 18.21 -3.63
C GLY A 276 -10.08 19.23 -4.67
N TYR A 277 -11.07 20.09 -4.37
CA TYR A 277 -11.48 21.14 -5.32
C TYR A 277 -10.35 22.14 -5.64
N ILE A 278 -9.57 22.57 -4.63
CA ILE A 278 -8.42 23.45 -4.90
C ILE A 278 -7.36 22.71 -5.71
N TYR A 279 -7.10 21.43 -5.39
CA TYR A 279 -6.21 20.59 -6.18
C TYR A 279 -6.69 20.49 -7.64
N HIS A 280 -7.98 20.27 -7.88
CA HIS A 280 -8.53 20.19 -9.24
C HIS A 280 -8.36 21.50 -10.02
N LEU A 281 -8.50 22.65 -9.35
CA LEU A 281 -8.38 23.97 -9.97
C LEU A 281 -6.93 24.40 -10.23
N GLU A 282 -5.99 24.01 -9.37
CA GLU A 282 -4.62 24.54 -9.37
C GLU A 282 -3.55 23.49 -9.70
N GLY A 283 -3.82 22.22 -9.45
CA GLY A 283 -2.86 21.12 -9.44
C GLY A 283 -2.23 20.78 -10.79
N GLU A 284 -2.81 21.22 -11.91
CA GLU A 284 -2.15 21.13 -13.22
C GLU A 284 -0.84 21.94 -13.27
N HIS A 285 -0.78 23.05 -12.53
CA HIS A 285 0.35 23.99 -12.55
C HIS A 285 1.41 23.72 -11.48
N TRP A 286 1.21 22.69 -10.64
CA TRP A 286 2.16 22.33 -9.60
C TRP A 286 3.34 21.54 -10.17
N ASP A 287 4.52 21.69 -9.56
CA ASP A 287 5.71 20.93 -9.95
C ASP A 287 5.67 19.50 -9.36
N TRP A 288 5.14 18.56 -10.15
CA TRP A 288 5.04 17.15 -9.77
C TRP A 288 6.37 16.40 -9.77
N GLU A 289 7.43 16.95 -10.39
CA GLU A 289 8.76 16.31 -10.37
C GLU A 289 9.44 16.47 -9.01
N LYS A 290 8.99 17.44 -8.21
CA LYS A 290 9.48 17.69 -6.86
C LYS A 290 9.07 16.58 -5.87
N PRO A 291 10.01 15.92 -5.17
CA PRO A 291 9.73 14.95 -4.13
C PRO A 291 8.96 15.58 -2.97
N LEU A 292 8.11 14.78 -2.32
CA LEU A 292 7.25 15.22 -1.22
C LEU A 292 8.01 15.92 -0.08
N ALA A 293 9.22 15.44 0.25
CA ALA A 293 10.06 16.02 1.29
C ALA A 293 10.55 17.44 0.99
N GLU A 294 10.55 17.86 -0.28
CA GLU A 294 11.00 19.18 -0.69
C GLU A 294 9.83 20.15 -0.95
N ILE A 295 8.59 19.64 -1.00
CA ILE A 295 7.39 20.46 -1.15
C ILE A 295 7.31 21.45 0.00
N VAL A 296 7.17 22.73 -0.34
CA VAL A 296 6.93 23.83 0.57
C VAL A 296 5.43 24.07 0.65
N PRO A 297 4.75 23.69 1.76
CA PRO A 297 3.31 23.84 1.90
C PRO A 297 2.89 25.31 1.79
N GLY A 298 1.80 25.56 1.06
CA GLY A 298 1.28 26.90 0.78
C GLY A 298 1.98 27.64 -0.37
N LYS A 299 3.15 27.18 -0.83
CA LYS A 299 3.85 27.75 -1.99
C LYS A 299 3.82 26.81 -3.18
N ASP A 300 4.30 25.58 -2.99
CA ASP A 300 4.32 24.59 -4.06
C ASP A 300 2.93 23.94 -4.17
N TYR A 301 2.39 23.45 -3.04
CA TYR A 301 1.04 22.92 -2.94
C TYR A 301 0.20 23.77 -1.99
N ARG A 302 -0.89 24.36 -2.48
CA ARG A 302 -1.83 25.13 -1.66
C ARG A 302 -2.68 24.22 -0.76
N THR A 303 -3.03 23.04 -1.25
CA THR A 303 -3.76 22.00 -0.52
C THR A 303 -2.99 20.68 -0.58
N PRO A 304 -3.17 19.78 0.41
CA PRO A 304 -2.47 18.51 0.41
C PRO A 304 -3.03 17.56 -0.64
N THR A 305 -2.21 16.58 -1.03
CA THR A 305 -2.61 15.38 -1.79
C THR A 305 -2.70 14.16 -0.87
N CYS A 306 -3.27 13.06 -1.36
CA CYS A 306 -3.27 11.76 -0.70
C CYS A 306 -1.84 11.40 -0.22
N GLN A 307 -0.88 11.50 -1.12
CA GLN A 307 0.52 11.17 -0.88
C GLN A 307 1.15 12.09 0.15
N PHE A 308 0.95 13.41 0.05
CA PHE A 308 1.51 14.36 1.01
C PHE A 308 1.03 14.11 2.44
N CYS A 309 -0.25 13.75 2.60
CA CYS A 309 -0.82 13.42 3.90
C CYS A 309 -0.35 12.05 4.41
N HIS A 310 -0.43 11.01 3.59
CA HIS A 310 -0.26 9.64 4.04
C HIS A 310 1.21 9.19 4.10
N PHE A 311 2.08 9.68 3.21
CA PHE A 311 3.50 9.27 3.14
C PHE A 311 4.40 10.07 4.10
N ASP A 312 3.90 11.14 4.74
CA ASP A 312 4.65 11.90 5.76
C ASP A 312 4.88 11.02 7.02
N GLN A 313 6.13 10.90 7.46
CA GLN A 313 6.54 10.08 8.61
C GLN A 313 6.81 10.92 9.87
N GLY A 314 6.54 12.23 9.83
CA GLY A 314 6.96 13.21 10.82
C GLY A 314 8.34 13.79 10.54
N ASP A 315 8.66 14.90 11.21
CA ASP A 315 9.98 15.56 11.17
C ASP A 315 10.52 15.85 9.76
N GLY A 316 9.62 16.15 8.81
CA GLY A 316 9.96 16.44 7.42
C GLY A 316 10.37 15.21 6.58
N LYS A 317 10.26 14.00 7.13
CA LYS A 317 10.58 12.75 6.42
C LYS A 317 9.37 12.20 5.71
N PHE A 318 9.60 11.61 4.54
CA PHE A 318 8.60 10.90 3.74
C PHE A 318 9.17 9.54 3.37
N ALA A 319 8.31 8.52 3.32
CA ALA A 319 8.69 7.15 2.98
C ALA A 319 7.60 6.49 2.13
N HIS A 320 7.95 5.44 1.39
CA HIS A 320 6.99 4.59 0.64
C HIS A 320 6.13 3.72 1.56
N ASN A 321 5.55 4.31 2.60
CA ASN A 321 4.64 3.69 3.54
C ASN A 321 3.52 4.69 3.93
N PRO A 322 2.32 4.57 3.35
CA PRO A 322 1.20 5.45 3.63
C PRO A 322 0.37 5.06 4.87
N VAL A 323 0.63 3.92 5.50
CA VAL A 323 -0.26 3.33 6.52
C VAL A 323 0.22 3.55 7.96
N THR A 324 1.41 4.12 8.16
CA THR A 324 2.04 4.27 9.49
C THR A 324 1.17 5.02 10.50
N LYS A 325 0.46 6.05 10.05
CA LYS A 325 -0.34 6.96 10.88
C LYS A 325 -1.80 6.54 11.08
N GLY A 326 -2.24 5.40 10.52
CA GLY A 326 -3.64 4.97 10.64
C GLY A 326 -4.06 4.74 12.10
N VAL A 327 -5.10 5.43 12.56
CA VAL A 327 -5.71 5.23 13.90
C VAL A 327 -6.98 4.39 13.77
N TRP A 328 -7.98 4.91 13.05
CA TRP A 328 -9.25 4.23 12.79
C TRP A 328 -9.15 3.11 11.74
N ARG A 329 -8.02 3.01 11.02
CA ARG A 329 -7.79 2.03 9.95
C ARG A 329 -8.96 2.08 8.94
N MET A 330 -9.70 0.98 8.79
CA MET A 330 -10.86 0.86 7.89
C MET A 330 -12.17 1.34 8.55
N GLY A 331 -12.16 1.69 9.84
CA GLY A 331 -13.38 2.05 10.58
C GLY A 331 -14.28 0.87 10.94
N THR A 332 -13.85 -0.37 10.67
CA THR A 332 -14.64 -1.61 10.85
C THR A 332 -14.35 -2.37 12.15
N VAL A 333 -13.29 -2.00 12.88
CA VAL A 333 -12.95 -2.63 14.18
C VAL A 333 -13.64 -1.86 15.31
N PRO A 334 -14.48 -2.51 16.15
CA PRO A 334 -15.18 -1.84 17.24
C PRO A 334 -14.19 -1.16 18.20
N PRO A 335 -14.35 0.15 18.48
CA PRO A 335 -13.50 0.84 19.44
C PRO A 335 -13.87 0.47 20.88
N LYS A 336 -12.87 0.53 21.76
CA LYS A 336 -13.09 0.57 23.22
C LYS A 336 -13.74 1.90 23.61
N GLY A 337 -14.46 1.91 24.72
CA GLY A 337 -15.11 3.13 25.25
C GLY A 337 -16.55 3.34 24.77
N VAL A 338 -17.11 2.39 24.02
CA VAL A 338 -18.54 2.28 23.77
C VAL A 338 -19.10 1.17 24.67
N ASP A 339 -20.22 1.46 25.34
CA ASP A 339 -20.96 0.50 26.16
C ASP A 339 -21.95 -0.28 25.27
N TYR A 340 -21.39 -1.25 24.52
CA TYR A 340 -22.14 -2.07 23.56
C TYR A 340 -23.23 -2.90 24.25
N LYS A 341 -24.44 -2.89 23.70
CA LYS A 341 -25.58 -3.70 24.16
C LYS A 341 -25.75 -4.98 23.37
N SER A 342 -25.35 -4.95 22.10
CA SER A 342 -25.32 -6.11 21.22
C SER A 342 -24.21 -7.10 21.57
N SER A 343 -24.09 -8.15 20.76
CA SER A 343 -23.00 -9.12 20.75
C SER A 343 -21.62 -8.49 20.56
N LEU A 344 -21.52 -7.26 20.04
CA LEU A 344 -20.26 -6.52 19.90
C LEU A 344 -19.51 -6.32 21.23
N LYS A 345 -20.21 -6.34 22.37
CA LYS A 345 -19.57 -6.31 23.70
C LYS A 345 -18.59 -7.47 23.93
N ASN A 346 -18.77 -8.57 23.18
CA ASN A 346 -17.93 -9.76 23.24
C ASN A 346 -16.90 -9.83 22.11
N TYR A 347 -16.88 -8.85 21.18
CA TYR A 347 -15.88 -8.80 20.11
C TYR A 347 -14.45 -8.83 20.70
N PRO A 348 -13.52 -9.65 20.18
CA PRO A 348 -13.55 -10.43 18.93
C PRO A 348 -14.04 -11.88 19.09
N HIS A 349 -14.89 -12.17 20.07
CA HIS A 349 -15.52 -13.48 20.30
C HIS A 349 -14.53 -14.62 20.59
N GLY A 350 -13.37 -14.29 21.16
CA GLY A 350 -12.32 -15.27 21.43
C GLY A 350 -11.53 -15.71 20.19
N ILE A 351 -11.77 -15.10 19.03
CA ILE A 351 -10.99 -15.30 17.81
C ILE A 351 -9.57 -14.75 18.03
N ASN A 352 -8.56 -15.58 17.75
CA ASN A 352 -7.14 -15.24 17.91
C ASN A 352 -6.41 -15.21 16.57
N LEU A 353 -7.07 -14.68 15.54
CA LEU A 353 -6.53 -14.50 14.20
C LEU A 353 -6.20 -13.01 13.94
N PRO A 354 -4.92 -12.59 13.89
CA PRO A 354 -4.57 -11.22 13.52
C PRO A 354 -4.97 -10.84 12.06
N PRO A 355 -5.46 -9.61 11.82
CA PRO A 355 -5.70 -8.52 12.77
C PRO A 355 -7.14 -8.53 13.34
N LEU A 356 -7.89 -9.63 13.29
CA LEU A 356 -9.27 -9.67 13.80
C LEU A 356 -9.33 -9.75 15.34
N ASN A 357 -8.22 -10.11 15.98
CA ASN A 357 -8.12 -10.42 17.41
C ASN A 357 -7.93 -9.21 18.34
N TYR A 358 -8.47 -8.03 18.02
CA TYR A 358 -8.37 -6.86 18.91
C TYR A 358 -9.54 -5.88 18.77
N SER A 359 -9.90 -5.20 19.87
CA SER A 359 -10.75 -4.00 19.83
C SER A 359 -9.88 -2.74 19.82
N LEU A 360 -10.28 -1.73 19.04
CA LEU A 360 -9.47 -0.54 18.80
C LEU A 360 -9.45 0.39 20.02
N ASP A 361 -8.27 0.65 20.60
CA ASP A 361 -8.10 1.71 21.59
C ASP A 361 -7.66 3.02 20.93
N VAL A 362 -8.63 3.88 20.60
CA VAL A 362 -8.41 5.16 19.91
C VAL A 362 -7.51 6.10 20.72
N TYR A 363 -7.52 5.99 22.05
CA TYR A 363 -6.82 6.88 22.97
C TYR A 363 -5.59 6.25 23.63
N SER A 364 -5.14 5.09 23.12
CA SER A 364 -3.87 4.48 23.54
C SER A 364 -2.71 5.46 23.36
N PRO A 365 -1.62 5.35 24.15
CA PRO A 365 -0.44 6.21 23.99
C PRO A 365 0.09 6.25 22.55
N GLU A 366 0.11 5.11 21.86
CA GLU A 366 0.56 4.97 20.48
C GLU A 366 -0.38 5.68 19.51
N ASN A 367 -1.69 5.53 19.68
CA ASN A 367 -2.68 6.19 18.83
C ASN A 367 -2.76 7.70 19.09
N LYS A 368 -2.51 8.16 20.32
CA LYS A 368 -2.29 9.59 20.63
C LYS A 368 -1.05 10.12 19.93
N LYS A 369 0.05 9.38 19.90
CA LYS A 369 1.26 9.75 19.14
C LYS A 369 0.97 9.87 17.64
N ARG A 370 0.30 8.88 17.05
CA ARG A 370 -0.16 8.95 15.63
C ARG A 370 -1.09 10.12 15.40
N SER A 371 -1.92 10.43 16.39
CA SER A 371 -2.84 11.54 16.31
C SER A 371 -2.12 12.89 16.22
N GLU A 372 -1.08 13.07 17.03
CA GLU A 372 -0.23 14.25 16.96
C GLU A 372 0.63 14.29 15.68
N GLN A 373 1.01 13.15 15.11
CA GLN A 373 1.64 13.12 13.78
C GLN A 373 0.70 13.69 12.70
N TRP A 374 -0.59 13.33 12.73
CA TRP A 374 -1.58 13.97 11.84
C TRP A 374 -1.71 15.46 12.09
N VAL A 375 -1.77 15.89 13.35
CA VAL A 375 -1.81 17.32 13.71
C VAL A 375 -0.60 18.05 13.15
N ALA A 376 0.60 17.45 13.19
CA ALA A 376 1.81 18.03 12.62
C ALA A 376 1.69 18.22 11.09
N VAL A 377 1.13 17.25 10.37
CA VAL A 377 0.82 17.38 8.93
C VAL A 377 -0.13 18.55 8.68
N CYS A 378 -1.27 18.58 9.39
CA CYS A 378 -2.26 19.65 9.26
C CYS A 378 -1.68 21.03 9.62
N SER A 379 -0.76 21.08 10.58
CA SER A 379 -0.18 22.32 11.11
C SER A 379 0.82 22.98 10.14
N LYS A 380 1.13 22.33 9.02
CA LYS A 380 1.86 22.95 7.91
C LYS A 380 1.06 24.07 7.24
N CYS A 381 -0.28 24.05 7.35
CA CYS A 381 -1.17 25.07 6.76
C CYS A 381 -2.23 25.63 7.74
N HIS A 382 -2.61 24.88 8.77
CA HIS A 382 -3.62 25.29 9.75
C HIS A 382 -3.03 25.51 11.14
N SER A 383 -3.77 26.18 12.03
CA SER A 383 -3.34 26.23 13.44
C SER A 383 -3.45 24.83 14.08
N PRO A 384 -2.53 24.46 15.00
CA PRO A 384 -2.63 23.18 15.71
C PRO A 384 -3.96 23.00 16.45
N ARG A 385 -4.55 24.09 16.94
CA ARG A 385 -5.88 24.08 17.58
C ARG A 385 -6.96 23.61 16.61
N PHE A 386 -7.02 24.20 15.41
CA PHE A 386 -8.00 23.81 14.40
C PHE A 386 -7.83 22.34 14.01
N ALA A 387 -6.58 21.92 13.77
CA ALA A 387 -6.27 20.54 13.41
C ALA A 387 -6.73 19.54 14.48
N ARG A 388 -6.43 19.81 15.76
CA ARG A 388 -6.88 18.94 16.88
C ARG A 388 -8.39 18.88 16.98
N LEU A 389 -9.08 20.02 16.94
CA LEU A 389 -10.54 20.05 17.03
C LEU A 389 -11.23 19.29 15.89
N TYR A 390 -10.72 19.42 14.65
CA TYR A 390 -11.25 18.66 13.52
C TYR A 390 -11.07 17.14 13.72
N ARG A 391 -9.92 16.74 14.28
CA ARG A 391 -9.60 15.34 14.57
C ARG A 391 -10.36 14.78 15.76
N GLU A 392 -10.65 15.59 16.77
CA GLU A 392 -11.56 15.26 17.87
C GLU A 392 -12.97 15.05 17.35
N ASN A 393 -13.47 15.94 16.48
CA ASN A 393 -14.77 15.79 15.84
C ASN A 393 -14.87 14.50 14.99
N LEU A 394 -13.80 14.10 14.29
CA LEU A 394 -13.74 12.79 13.63
C LEU A 394 -13.93 11.64 14.64
N ASN A 395 -13.26 11.70 15.80
CA ASN A 395 -13.41 10.66 16.82
C ASN A 395 -14.84 10.63 17.37
N ASP A 396 -15.42 11.80 17.66
CA ASP A 396 -16.79 11.91 18.16
C ASP A 396 -17.80 11.31 17.17
N PHE A 397 -17.68 11.69 15.88
CA PHE A 397 -18.47 11.09 14.81
C PHE A 397 -18.34 9.57 14.76
N MET A 398 -17.12 9.04 14.81
CA MET A 398 -16.90 7.59 14.79
C MET A 398 -17.55 6.90 15.99
N PHE A 399 -17.43 7.47 17.20
CA PHE A 399 -18.10 6.92 18.38
C PHE A 399 -19.63 6.99 18.30
N GLU A 400 -20.20 8.06 17.72
CA GLU A 400 -21.64 8.15 17.44
C GLU A 400 -22.10 7.08 16.45
N MET A 401 -21.34 6.87 15.37
CA MET A 401 -21.65 5.85 14.38
C MET A 401 -21.55 4.44 14.95
N TRP A 402 -20.56 4.17 15.81
CA TRP A 402 -20.46 2.87 16.50
C TRP A 402 -21.62 2.62 17.48
N ARG A 403 -22.14 3.65 18.16
CA ARG A 403 -23.37 3.51 18.96
C ARG A 403 -24.60 3.25 18.10
N LEU A 404 -24.67 3.85 16.90
CA LEU A 404 -25.75 3.57 15.95
C LEU A 404 -25.66 2.13 15.42
N GLN A 405 -24.45 1.68 15.05
CA GLN A 405 -24.19 0.32 14.60
C GLN A 405 -24.53 -0.71 15.69
N ASP A 406 -24.17 -0.47 16.94
CA ASP A 406 -24.51 -1.33 18.07
C ASP A 406 -26.02 -1.49 18.25
N ARG A 407 -26.79 -0.39 18.12
CA ARG A 407 -28.25 -0.45 18.18
C ARG A 407 -28.84 -1.30 17.04
N ALA A 408 -28.33 -1.14 15.83
CA ALA A 408 -28.76 -1.95 14.70
C ALA A 408 -28.40 -3.43 14.90
N GLN A 409 -27.18 -3.71 15.36
CA GLN A 409 -26.73 -5.06 15.66
C GLN A 409 -27.57 -5.72 16.76
N ALA A 410 -27.95 -4.99 17.81
CA ALA A 410 -28.79 -5.54 18.89
C ALA A 410 -30.15 -6.02 18.36
N ILE A 411 -30.76 -5.28 17.43
CA ILE A 411 -32.01 -5.70 16.77
C ILE A 411 -31.79 -6.99 15.97
N VAL A 412 -30.67 -7.07 15.23
CA VAL A 412 -30.32 -8.28 14.47
C VAL A 412 -30.05 -9.46 15.40
N ASP A 413 -29.37 -9.24 16.53
CA ASP A 413 -29.10 -10.28 17.53
C ASP A 413 -30.40 -10.81 18.15
N ASP A 414 -31.37 -9.95 18.43
CA ASP A 414 -32.70 -10.36 18.93
C ASP A 414 -33.46 -11.20 17.90
N ILE A 415 -33.43 -10.80 16.61
CA ILE A 415 -34.01 -11.58 15.51
C ILE A 415 -33.33 -12.95 15.42
N VAL A 416 -32.00 -13.01 15.52
CA VAL A 416 -31.23 -14.27 15.50
C VAL A 416 -31.58 -15.15 16.70
N ALA A 417 -31.66 -14.57 17.90
CA ALA A 417 -31.96 -15.31 19.13
C ALA A 417 -33.35 -15.94 19.11
N ASN A 418 -34.32 -15.30 18.45
CA ASN A 418 -35.69 -15.78 18.32
C ASN A 418 -35.95 -16.56 17.01
N ASP A 419 -34.97 -16.65 16.12
CA ASP A 419 -35.10 -17.21 14.75
C ASP A 419 -36.27 -16.58 13.96
N GLU A 420 -36.47 -15.27 14.12
CA GLU A 420 -37.58 -14.49 13.55
C GLU A 420 -37.33 -14.06 12.09
N PHE A 421 -36.55 -14.83 11.37
CA PHE A 421 -36.29 -14.57 9.96
C PHE A 421 -37.39 -15.14 9.05
N GLU A 422 -37.56 -14.55 7.86
CA GLU A 422 -38.48 -15.08 6.84
C GLU A 422 -38.16 -16.53 6.46
N VAL A 423 -36.88 -16.85 6.27
CA VAL A 423 -36.37 -18.22 6.17
C VAL A 423 -35.64 -18.55 7.47
N PRO A 424 -36.08 -19.56 8.24
CA PRO A 424 -35.44 -19.97 9.49
C PRO A 424 -33.96 -20.31 9.31
N ILE A 425 -33.13 -20.06 10.32
CA ILE A 425 -31.67 -20.27 10.25
C ILE A 425 -31.31 -21.69 9.82
N LYS A 426 -32.05 -22.70 10.32
CA LYS A 426 -31.80 -24.12 10.02
C LYS A 426 -32.09 -24.51 8.56
N GLU A 427 -32.83 -23.68 7.84
CA GLU A 427 -33.21 -23.89 6.44
C GLU A 427 -32.32 -23.11 5.47
N ARG A 428 -31.33 -22.37 5.98
CA ARG A 428 -30.37 -21.61 5.18
C ARG A 428 -29.13 -22.43 4.88
N ASP A 429 -28.42 -22.00 3.84
CA ASP A 429 -27.02 -22.39 3.66
C ASP A 429 -26.21 -22.08 4.92
N ILE A 430 -25.25 -22.96 5.22
CA ILE A 430 -24.25 -22.72 6.25
C ILE A 430 -23.38 -21.51 5.90
N PHE A 431 -22.64 -21.00 6.89
CA PHE A 431 -21.61 -19.97 6.65
C PHE A 431 -20.66 -20.41 5.51
N PRO A 432 -20.15 -19.49 4.66
CA PRO A 432 -19.22 -19.83 3.58
C PRO A 432 -18.04 -20.70 4.07
N LEU A 433 -17.82 -21.84 3.40
CA LEU A 433 -16.88 -22.89 3.82
C LEU A 433 -17.11 -23.48 5.23
N GLY A 434 -18.29 -23.32 5.82
CA GLY A 434 -18.58 -23.80 7.17
C GLY A 434 -18.44 -25.32 7.34
N ASP A 435 -18.43 -26.07 6.24
CA ASP A 435 -18.18 -27.51 6.18
C ASP A 435 -16.72 -27.90 6.43
N ILE A 436 -15.77 -26.96 6.28
CA ILE A 436 -14.33 -27.21 6.46
C ILE A 436 -13.63 -26.18 7.36
N LEU A 437 -14.24 -25.03 7.62
CA LEU A 437 -13.61 -23.89 8.31
C LEU A 437 -13.15 -24.26 9.71
N ALA A 438 -13.99 -24.95 10.48
CA ALA A 438 -13.69 -25.35 11.85
C ALA A 438 -12.52 -26.35 11.93
N ASP A 439 -12.48 -27.32 11.01
CA ASP A 439 -11.42 -28.33 10.95
C ASP A 439 -10.09 -27.72 10.45
N ALA A 440 -10.16 -26.77 9.51
CA ALA A 440 -9.00 -26.14 8.92
C ALA A 440 -8.31 -25.12 9.85
N LEU A 441 -9.09 -24.37 10.63
CA LEU A 441 -8.55 -23.38 11.57
C LEU A 441 -8.24 -23.99 12.94
N GLY A 442 -8.98 -25.01 13.37
CA GLY A 442 -8.86 -25.58 14.71
C GLY A 442 -9.45 -24.70 15.81
N PRO A 443 -9.52 -25.20 17.05
CA PRO A 443 -10.16 -24.49 18.15
C PRO A 443 -9.34 -23.27 18.61
N GLY A 444 -9.98 -22.11 18.68
CA GLY A 444 -9.41 -20.89 19.26
C GLY A 444 -8.52 -20.06 18.33
N LEU A 445 -8.52 -20.37 17.02
CA LEU A 445 -7.95 -19.52 15.98
C LEU A 445 -8.96 -18.50 15.48
#